data_AF-A0A6A9SRQ7-F1
#
_entry.id   AF-A0A6A9SRQ7-F1
#
_cell.length_a   1.000
_cell.length_b   1.000
_cell.length_c   1.000
_cell.angle_alpha   90.00
_cell.angle_beta   90.00
_cell.angle_gamma   90.00
#
_symmetry.space_group_name_H-M   'P 1'
#
loop_
_entity.id
_entity.type
_entity.pdbx_description
1 polymer ?
#
loop_
_entity_poly.entity_id
_entity_poly.type
_entity_poly.pdbx_seq_one_letter_code
_entity_poly.pdbx_strand_id
1 'polypeptide(L)' 'MVDASLVIAVLALLTGFLAGAAFAFVGVPIPAPPNVAGVLGIVGIYLGFKLVEYVGWGYDLLGTLGL' A
#
# COMPACT_ATOMS: atom_id res chain seq x y z
N MET A 1 -0.74 -17.82 -19.13
CA MET A 1 0.30 -16.78 -19.02
C MET A 1 0.07 -16.08 -17.69
N VAL A 2 0.90 -16.33 -16.68
CA VAL A 2 0.79 -15.61 -15.40
C VAL A 2 1.29 -14.20 -15.65
N ASP A 3 0.45 -13.20 -15.37
CA ASP A 3 0.83 -11.80 -15.57
C ASP A 3 1.92 -11.36 -14.56
N ALA A 4 2.73 -10.39 -14.95
CA ALA A 4 3.81 -9.89 -14.08
C ALA A 4 3.25 -9.26 -12.80
N SER A 5 2.04 -8.71 -12.86
CA SER A 5 1.34 -8.10 -11.72
C SER A 5 1.07 -9.09 -10.60
N LEU A 6 0.59 -10.30 -10.92
CA LEU A 6 0.34 -11.36 -9.94
C LEU A 6 1.63 -11.83 -9.29
N VAL A 7 2.70 -11.98 -10.07
CA VAL A 7 4.03 -12.35 -9.54
C VAL A 7 4.50 -11.29 -8.55
N ILE A 8 4.43 -10.01 -8.90
CA ILE A 8 4.83 -8.90 -8.02
C ILE A 8 3.98 -8.90 -6.74
N ALA A 9 2.66 -9.09 -6.85
CA ALA A 9 1.77 -9.12 -5.68
C ALA A 9 2.12 -10.26 -4.71
N VAL A 10 2.37 -11.45 -5.23
CA VAL A 10 2.78 -12.61 -4.40
C VAL A 10 4.14 -12.36 -3.74
N LEU A 11 5.10 -11.81 -4.48
CA LEU A 11 6.41 -11.46 -3.92
C LEU A 11 6.29 -10.40 -2.84
N ALA A 12 5.49 -9.34 -3.05
CA ALA A 12 5.28 -8.29 -2.06
C ALA A 12 4.64 -8.83 -0.76
N LEU A 13 3.65 -9.72 -0.88
CA LEU A 13 3.03 -10.39 0.27
C LEU A 13 4.06 -11.24 1.02
N LEU A 14 4.86 -12.05 0.32
CA LEU A 14 5.90 -12.88 0.93
C LEU A 14 6.98 -12.03 1.61
N THR A 15 7.42 -10.95 0.98
CA THR A 15 8.38 -10.02 1.58
C THR A 15 7.84 -9.40 2.87
N GLY A 16 6.59 -8.92 2.86
CA GLY A 16 5.94 -8.37 4.05
C GLY A 16 5.80 -9.40 5.18
N PHE A 17 5.40 -10.63 4.84
CA PHE A 17 5.30 -11.73 5.79
C PHE A 17 6.66 -12.06 6.44
N LEU A 18 7.70 -12.23 5.62
CA LEU A 18 9.05 -12.57 6.10
C LEU A 18 9.65 -11.44 6.94
N ALA A 19 9.45 -10.17 6.54
CA ALA A 19 9.84 -9.03 7.34
C ALA A 19 9.15 -9.07 8.71
N GLY A 20 7.81 -9.19 8.74
CA GLY A 20 7.05 -9.28 9.99
C GLY A 20 7.51 -10.43 10.89
N ALA A 21 7.74 -11.61 10.31
CA ALA A 21 8.27 -12.77 11.04
C ALA A 21 9.67 -12.51 11.62
N ALA A 22 10.57 -11.85 10.88
CA ALA A 22 11.90 -11.51 11.36
C ALA A 22 11.87 -10.51 12.53
N PHE A 23 11.03 -9.46 12.45
CA PHE A 23 10.86 -8.51 13.54
C PHE A 23 10.29 -9.18 14.80
N ALA A 24 9.28 -10.04 14.64
CA ALA A 24 8.71 -10.82 15.74
C ALA A 24 9.75 -11.77 16.36
N PHE A 25 10.58 -12.42 15.54
CA PHE A 25 11.63 -13.32 15.99
C PHE A 25 12.71 -12.61 16.82
N VAL A 26 13.11 -11.40 16.43
CA VAL A 26 14.11 -10.59 17.14
C VAL A 26 13.50 -9.81 18.31
N GLY A 27 12.17 -9.80 18.45
CA GLY A 27 11.48 -9.11 19.55
C GLY A 27 11.49 -7.58 19.43
N VAL A 28 11.68 -7.05 18.23
CA VAL A 28 11.69 -5.61 17.95
C VAL A 28 10.33 -5.15 17.41
N PRO A 29 9.89 -3.92 17.71
CA PRO A 29 8.68 -3.37 17.11
C PRO A 29 8.76 -3.39 15.59
N ILE A 30 7.66 -3.75 14.93
CA ILE A 30 7.58 -3.73 13.47
C ILE A 30 7.56 -2.28 12.95
N PRO A 31 8.18 -1.98 11.79
CA PRO A 31 8.10 -0.65 11.16
C PRO A 31 6.73 -0.35 10.53
N ALA A 32 5.92 -1.39 10.30
CA ALA A 32 4.56 -1.28 9.75
C ALA A 32 3.56 -0.75 10.80
N PRO A 33 2.37 -0.26 10.39
CA PRO A 33 1.38 0.25 11.35
C PRO A 33 1.06 -0.79 12.43
N PRO A 34 1.34 -0.49 13.71
CA PRO A 34 1.30 -1.51 14.77
C PRO A 34 -0.12 -1.77 15.29
N ASN A 35 -1.12 -1.03 14.83
CA ASN A 35 -2.50 -1.12 15.32
C ASN A 35 -3.52 -1.11 14.18
N VAL A 36 -4.72 -1.58 14.51
CA VAL A 36 -5.85 -1.65 13.57
C VAL A 36 -6.19 -0.27 12.99
N ALA A 37 -6.10 0.80 13.80
CA ALA A 37 -6.36 2.16 13.34
C ALA A 37 -5.42 2.58 12.19
N GLY A 38 -4.13 2.25 12.29
CA GLY A 38 -3.13 2.56 11.25
C GLY A 38 -3.37 1.77 9.96
N VAL A 39 -3.72 0.48 10.07
CA VAL A 39 -4.08 -0.34 8.89
C VAL A 39 -5.33 0.21 8.21
N LEU A 40 -6.37 0.53 8.99
CA LEU A 40 -7.60 1.14 8.47
C LEU A 40 -7.34 2.51 7.83
N GLY A 41 -6.38 3.28 8.35
CA GLY A 41 -5.92 4.53 7.72
C GLY A 41 -5.37 4.30 6.32
N ILE A 42 -4.47 3.33 6.12
CA ILE A 42 -3.93 2.97 4.80
C ILE A 42 -5.04 2.52 3.84
N VAL A 43 -5.94 1.66 4.31
CA VAL A 43 -7.10 1.21 3.52
C VAL A 43 -7.98 2.39 3.12
N GLY A 44 -8.28 3.30 4.06
CA GLY A 44 -9.06 4.51 3.80
C GLY A 44 -8.40 5.44 2.77
N ILE A 45 -7.08 5.61 2.82
CA ILE A 45 -6.32 6.39 1.82
C ILE A 45 -6.49 5.77 0.43
N TYR A 46 -6.32 4.46 0.28
CA TYR A 46 -6.46 3.77 -1.00
C TYR A 46 -7.88 3.87 -1.56
N LEU A 47 -8.89 3.63 -0.72
CA LEU A 47 -10.30 3.74 -1.12
C LEU A 47 -10.67 5.17 -1.50
N GLY A 48 -10.24 6.16 -0.72
CA GLY A 48 -10.45 7.57 -1.02
C GLY A 48 -9.82 7.96 -2.37
N PHE A 49 -8.58 7.54 -2.61
CA PHE A 49 -7.90 7.73 -3.90
C PHE A 49 -8.70 7.13 -5.06
N LYS A 50 -9.12 5.87 -4.95
CA LYS A 50 -9.90 5.19 -6.00
C LYS A 50 -11.27 5.81 -6.22
N LEU A 51 -11.92 6.29 -5.15
CA LEU A 51 -13.21 6.97 -5.26
C LEU A 51 -13.08 8.25 -6.07
N VAL A 52 -12.11 9.10 -5.75
CA VAL A 52 -11.79 10.36 -6.44
C VAL A 52 -11.46 10.12 -7.91
N GLU A 53 -10.64 9.11 -8.20
CA GLU A 53 -10.33 8.66 -9.57
C GLU A 53 -11.58 8.20 -10.32
N TYR A 54 -12.46 7.43 -9.68
CA TYR A 54 -13.71 6.93 -10.27
C TYR A 54 -14.72 8.03 -10.59
N VAL A 55 -14.90 9.00 -9.67
CA VAL A 55 -15.81 10.14 -9.90
C VAL A 55 -15.22 11.16 -10.88
N GLY A 56 -13.97 10.99 -11.30
CA GLY A 56 -13.26 11.92 -12.20
C GLY A 56 -13.06 13.31 -11.60
N TRP A 57 -13.12 13.42 -10.27
CA TRP A 57 -13.09 14.70 -9.58
C TRP A 57 -11.68 14.92 -9.05
N GLY A 58 -10.91 15.77 -9.71
CA GLY A 58 -9.52 16.02 -9.33
C GLY A 58 -8.93 17.15 -10.15
N TYR A 59 -7.80 17.66 -9.69
CA TYR A 59 -7.03 18.66 -10.41
C TYR A 59 -5.71 18.03 -10.83
N ASP A 60 -5.39 18.09 -12.13
CA ASP A 60 -4.12 17.62 -12.66
C ASP A 60 -3.01 18.62 -12.34
N LEU A 61 -2.51 18.52 -11.11
CA LEU A 61 -1.42 19.38 -10.63
C LEU A 61 -0.18 19.25 -11.51
N LEU A 62 0.15 18.04 -11.97
CA LEU A 62 1.34 17.79 -12.77
C LEU A 62 1.23 18.45 -14.14
N GLY A 63 0.10 18.24 -14.84
CA GLY A 63 -0.18 18.92 -16.10
C GLY A 63 -0.18 20.45 -15.97
N THR A 64 -0.65 20.99 -14.83
CA THR A 64 -0.66 22.45 -14.61
C THR A 64 0.70 23.03 -14.25
N LEU A 65 1.60 22.22 -13.69
CA LEU A 65 2.99 22.56 -13.46
C LEU A 65 3.87 22.32 -14.69
N GLY A 66 3.29 21.80 -15.78
CA GLY A 66 3.99 21.52 -17.04
C GLY A 66 4.92 20.30 -16.97
N LEU A 67 4.67 19.38 -16.05
CA LEU A 67 5.41 18.12 -15.86
C LEU A 67 4.64 16.92 -16.39
#